data_AF-A0A3L6UV33-F1
#
_entry.id   AF-A0A3L6UV33-F1
#
_cell.length_a   1.000
_cell.length_b   1.000
_cell.length_c   1.000
_cell.angle_alpha   90.00
_cell.angle_beta   90.00
_cell.angle_gamma   90.00
#
_symmetry.space_group_name_H-M   'P 1'
#
loop_
_entity.id
_entity.type
_entity.pdbx_description
1 polymer ?
#
loop_
_entity_poly.entity_id
_entity_poly.type
_entity_poly.pdbx_seq_one_letter_code
_entity_poly.pdbx_strand_id
1 'polypeptide(L)'
;MSGVKSVAYNHEDRQWDARINVQDEGYLQSILDNIVLENARGKFKYILVSGVEIGTRPNQTDYQVKHVHVAAIFHNRCSKASIIKNWDIVEGNGYYLVPRNRDLPYQGWKDHHSKEFSKVSSEPKDWILFEEGQLPKDQGQGVKRKGPVLRSESQKKMKTDDVIIDMRRLIEEGKPEEAFNLYPRNFMIYGERIKNMVHQKKKAFFGKHTDPHLYLYGYPGTGKTT
;
A
#
# COMPACT_ATOMS: atom_id res chain seq x y z
N MET A 1 5.23 26.46 1.82
CA MET A 1 6.34 26.08 0.92
C MET A 1 6.85 24.70 1.34
N SER A 2 6.38 23.62 0.72
CA SER A 2 7.03 22.32 0.88
C SER A 2 8.31 22.35 0.06
N GLY A 3 9.45 22.53 0.72
CA GLY A 3 10.75 22.54 0.05
C GLY A 3 10.89 21.34 -0.87
N VAL A 4 11.41 21.57 -2.08
CA VAL A 4 11.78 20.51 -3.01
C VAL A 4 12.74 19.59 -2.25
N LYS A 5 12.28 18.36 -1.94
CA LYS A 5 13.09 17.37 -1.23
C LYS A 5 14.23 16.92 -2.12
N SER A 6 15.31 17.70 -2.21
CA SER A 6 16.52 17.31 -2.93
C SER A 6 17.27 16.26 -2.11
N VAL A 7 17.70 15.19 -2.77
CA VAL A 7 18.57 14.16 -2.18
C VAL A 7 20.02 14.38 -2.61
N ALA A 8 20.95 13.87 -1.80
CA ALA A 8 22.38 13.94 -2.05
C ALA A 8 22.78 13.16 -3.33
N TYR A 9 23.88 13.56 -3.96
CA TYR A 9 24.38 12.97 -5.20
C TYR A 9 24.73 11.47 -5.08
N ASN A 10 25.21 11.06 -3.92
CA ASN A 10 25.53 9.67 -3.60
C ASN A 10 24.32 8.86 -3.12
N HIS A 11 23.12 9.46 -3.03
CA HIS A 11 21.93 8.72 -2.65
C HIS A 11 21.59 7.70 -3.73
N GLU A 12 21.35 6.46 -3.30
CA GLU A 12 21.07 5.34 -4.19
C GLU A 12 19.69 4.75 -3.92
N ASP A 13 18.89 4.63 -4.98
CA ASP A 13 17.62 3.91 -4.96
C ASP A 13 17.46 3.13 -6.28
N ARG A 14 16.48 2.23 -6.34
CA ARG A 14 16.05 1.56 -7.55
C ARG A 14 14.89 2.28 -8.25
N GLN A 15 14.12 3.11 -7.54
CA GLN A 15 12.94 3.77 -8.08
C GLN A 15 13.13 5.28 -8.03
N TRP A 16 13.17 5.90 -9.20
CA TRP A 16 13.44 7.33 -9.34
C TRP A 16 12.29 8.00 -10.07
N ASP A 17 11.86 9.12 -9.50
CA ASP A 17 10.92 10.06 -10.09
C ASP A 17 11.70 11.33 -10.46
N ALA A 18 11.63 11.71 -11.73
CA ALA A 18 12.36 12.85 -12.23
C ALA A 18 11.45 13.82 -12.97
N ARG A 19 11.81 15.09 -12.92
CA ARG A 19 11.32 16.13 -13.81
C ARG A 19 12.51 16.88 -14.37
N ILE A 20 12.64 16.93 -15.68
CA ILE A 20 13.78 17.55 -16.35
C ILE A 20 13.24 18.71 -17.18
N ASN A 21 13.73 19.92 -16.93
CA ASN A 21 13.37 21.05 -17.77
C ASN A 21 14.07 20.94 -19.12
N VAL A 22 13.34 21.22 -20.18
CA VAL A 22 13.76 21.04 -21.56
C VAL A 22 13.73 22.40 -22.22
N GLN A 23 14.90 22.92 -22.60
CA GLN A 23 15.01 24.25 -23.21
C GLN A 23 14.69 24.21 -24.71
N ASP A 24 15.18 23.18 -25.40
CA ASP A 24 15.04 22.98 -26.84
C ASP A 24 14.85 21.49 -27.19
N GLU A 25 14.44 21.24 -28.43
CA GLU A 25 14.17 19.89 -28.94
C GLU A 25 15.44 19.03 -29.10
N GLY A 26 16.60 19.64 -29.36
CA GLY A 26 17.87 18.92 -29.46
C GLY A 26 18.30 18.34 -28.11
N TYR A 27 18.14 19.13 -27.04
CA TYR A 27 18.38 18.66 -25.68
C TYR A 27 17.40 17.57 -25.26
N LEU A 28 16.12 17.70 -25.62
CA LEU A 28 15.13 16.63 -25.41
C LEU A 28 15.57 15.32 -26.07
N GLN A 29 15.98 15.39 -27.34
CA GLN A 29 16.42 14.23 -28.10
C GLN A 29 17.65 13.58 -27.48
N SER A 30 18.64 14.38 -27.05
CA SER A 30 19.83 13.87 -26.34
C SER A 30 19.45 13.08 -25.08
N ILE A 31 18.54 13.61 -24.25
CA ILE A 31 18.07 12.89 -23.06
C ILE A 31 17.39 11.57 -23.45
N LEU A 32 16.52 11.58 -24.45
CA LEU A 32 15.82 10.39 -24.92
C LEU A 32 16.81 9.34 -25.44
N ASP A 33 17.74 9.74 -26.28
CA ASP A 33 18.75 8.84 -26.87
C ASP A 33 19.61 8.20 -25.78
N ASN A 34 20.02 8.98 -24.77
CA ASN A 34 20.78 8.47 -23.63
C ASN A 34 19.98 7.49 -22.77
N ILE A 35 18.69 7.75 -22.52
CA ILE A 35 17.79 6.84 -21.81
C ILE A 35 17.60 5.55 -22.61
N VAL A 36 17.36 5.64 -23.91
CA VAL A 36 17.21 4.48 -24.81
C VAL A 36 18.49 3.65 -24.84
N LEU A 37 19.67 4.29 -24.92
CA LEU A 37 20.96 3.62 -24.87
C LEU A 37 21.18 2.91 -23.52
N GLU A 38 20.80 3.53 -22.42
CA GLU A 38 20.89 2.91 -21.10
C GLU A 38 19.89 1.77 -20.92
N ASN A 39 18.72 1.87 -21.55
CA ASN A 39 17.76 0.78 -21.61
C ASN A 39 18.27 -0.41 -22.43
N ALA A 40 18.89 -0.16 -23.59
CA ALA A 40 19.51 -1.20 -24.42
C ALA A 40 20.63 -1.96 -23.67
N ARG A 41 21.24 -1.33 -22.65
CA ARG A 41 22.21 -1.99 -21.74
C ARG A 41 21.54 -2.85 -20.66
N GLY A 42 20.22 -2.95 -20.65
CA GLY A 42 19.44 -3.78 -19.72
C GLY A 42 19.38 -3.23 -18.29
N LYS A 43 19.54 -1.91 -18.10
CA LYS A 43 19.55 -1.34 -16.74
C LYS A 43 18.16 -1.19 -16.12
N PHE A 44 17.14 -0.96 -16.93
CA PHE A 44 15.78 -0.72 -16.46
C PHE A 44 14.97 -1.99 -16.40
N LYS A 45 14.23 -2.13 -15.29
CA LYS A 45 13.09 -3.04 -15.20
C LYS A 45 11.85 -2.41 -15.82
N TYR A 46 11.72 -1.10 -15.69
CA TYR A 46 10.65 -0.30 -16.27
C TYR A 46 11.15 1.15 -16.41
N ILE A 47 10.84 1.79 -17.53
CA ILE A 47 11.14 3.19 -17.78
C ILE A 47 9.97 3.80 -18.54
N LEU A 48 9.56 5.00 -18.13
CA LEU A 48 8.59 5.81 -18.84
C LEU A 48 9.06 7.25 -18.87
N VAL A 49 9.16 7.81 -20.08
CA VAL A 49 9.39 9.22 -20.34
C VAL A 49 8.10 9.82 -20.87
N SER A 50 7.58 10.80 -20.14
CA SER A 50 6.35 11.46 -20.50
C SER A 50 6.52 12.38 -21.71
N GLY A 51 5.42 12.67 -22.38
CA GLY A 51 5.28 13.80 -23.30
C GLY A 51 5.67 15.12 -22.65
N VAL A 52 6.05 16.10 -23.47
CA VAL A 52 6.44 17.43 -23.02
C VAL A 52 5.27 18.12 -22.34
N GLU A 53 5.52 18.58 -21.11
CA GLU A 53 4.59 19.34 -20.28
C GLU A 53 5.03 20.79 -20.16
N ILE A 54 4.08 21.69 -19.87
CA ILE A 54 4.34 23.09 -19.55
C ILE A 54 3.85 23.41 -18.14
N GLY A 55 4.65 24.16 -17.37
CA GLY A 55 4.26 24.58 -16.03
C GLY A 55 3.05 25.52 -16.08
N THR A 56 1.94 25.13 -15.46
CA THR A 56 0.66 25.87 -15.52
C THR A 56 0.41 26.79 -14.33
N ARG A 57 1.27 26.76 -13.29
CA ARG A 57 1.04 27.48 -12.03
C ARG A 57 1.91 28.74 -11.91
N PRO A 58 1.31 29.96 -11.94
CA PRO A 58 2.07 31.22 -11.92
C PRO A 58 2.96 31.45 -10.70
N ASN A 59 2.56 30.89 -9.55
CA ASN A 59 3.27 31.06 -8.28
C ASN A 59 4.46 30.09 -8.11
N GLN A 60 4.76 29.28 -9.12
CA GLN A 60 5.87 28.33 -9.10
C GLN A 60 6.97 28.78 -10.07
N THR A 61 8.22 28.46 -9.73
CA THR A 61 9.41 28.89 -10.50
C THR A 61 9.49 28.28 -11.89
N ASP A 62 8.67 27.27 -12.17
CA ASP A 62 8.58 26.53 -13.42
C ASP A 62 7.40 26.96 -14.30
N TYR A 63 6.71 28.04 -13.96
CA TYR A 63 5.64 28.57 -14.78
C TYR A 63 6.12 28.80 -16.22
N GLN A 64 5.37 28.27 -17.20
CA GLN A 64 5.68 28.30 -18.63
C GLN A 64 6.97 27.59 -19.06
N VAL A 65 7.65 26.88 -18.16
CA VAL A 65 8.85 26.11 -18.50
C VAL A 65 8.43 24.73 -19.02
N LYS A 66 8.94 24.38 -20.21
CA LYS A 66 8.78 23.06 -20.80
C LYS A 66 9.60 22.04 -20.01
N HIS A 67 9.00 20.89 -19.72
CA HIS A 67 9.67 19.83 -18.97
C HIS A 67 9.09 18.46 -19.31
N VAL A 68 9.86 17.41 -19.03
CA VAL A 68 9.41 16.02 -19.11
C VAL A 68 9.48 15.39 -17.74
N HIS A 69 8.54 14.49 -17.46
CA HIS A 69 8.58 13.63 -16.30
C HIS A 69 9.11 12.25 -16.67
N VAL A 70 9.99 11.70 -15.83
CA VAL A 70 10.59 10.38 -16.04
C VAL A 70 10.34 9.50 -14.83
N ALA A 71 9.71 8.36 -15.07
CA ALA A 71 9.48 7.31 -14.09
C ALA A 71 10.41 6.12 -14.38
N ALA A 72 11.44 5.94 -13.56
CA ALA A 72 12.47 4.92 -13.78
C ALA A 72 12.52 3.89 -12.65
N ILE A 73 12.56 2.61 -13.01
CA ILE A 73 12.80 1.48 -12.10
C ILE A 73 14.01 0.71 -12.62
N PHE A 74 15.09 0.73 -11.86
CA PHE A 74 16.34 0.02 -12.17
C PHE A 74 16.36 -1.39 -11.58
N HIS A 75 17.06 -2.31 -12.24
CA HIS A 75 17.35 -3.63 -11.68
C HIS A 75 18.23 -3.54 -10.42
N ASN A 76 19.30 -2.74 -10.52
CA ASN A 76 20.24 -2.46 -9.43
C ASN A 76 20.01 -1.07 -8.86
N ARG A 77 20.51 -0.83 -7.64
CA ARG A 77 20.47 0.54 -7.10
C ARG A 77 21.31 1.44 -7.99
N CYS A 78 20.81 2.63 -8.28
CA CYS A 78 21.47 3.65 -9.08
C CYS A 78 21.56 4.93 -8.26
N SER A 79 22.70 5.61 -8.32
CA SER A 79 22.90 6.87 -7.60
C SER A 79 22.35 8.05 -8.39
N LYS A 80 21.93 9.12 -7.69
CA LYS A 80 21.53 10.38 -8.32
C LYS A 80 22.59 10.88 -9.31
N ALA A 81 23.86 10.86 -8.92
CA ALA A 81 24.97 11.29 -9.77
C ALA A 81 25.11 10.44 -11.04
N SER A 82 24.93 9.13 -10.95
CA SER A 82 24.99 8.25 -12.12
C SER A 82 23.88 8.56 -13.11
N ILE A 83 22.67 8.86 -12.62
CA ILE A 83 21.52 9.21 -13.48
C ILE A 83 21.81 10.51 -14.22
N ILE A 84 22.22 11.55 -13.49
CA ILE A 84 22.54 12.87 -14.06
C ILE A 84 23.62 12.75 -15.15
N LYS A 85 24.68 11.98 -14.87
CA LYS A 85 25.77 11.78 -15.83
C LYS A 85 25.36 10.93 -17.03
N ASN A 86 24.62 9.85 -16.84
CA ASN A 86 24.30 8.93 -17.93
C ASN A 86 23.20 9.46 -18.85
N TRP A 87 22.28 10.27 -18.32
CA TRP A 87 21.22 10.91 -19.11
C TRP A 87 21.62 12.29 -19.64
N ASP A 88 22.85 12.72 -19.33
CA ASP A 88 23.40 14.02 -19.69
C ASP A 88 22.52 15.21 -19.24
N ILE A 89 22.06 15.16 -17.99
CA ILE A 89 21.19 16.20 -17.43
C ILE A 89 22.03 17.46 -17.13
N VAL A 90 21.76 18.54 -17.85
CA VAL A 90 22.35 19.85 -17.61
C VAL A 90 21.71 20.48 -16.38
N GLU A 91 22.45 20.50 -15.27
CA GLU A 91 21.94 20.96 -13.97
C GLU A 91 21.50 22.43 -13.98
N GLY A 92 22.11 23.27 -14.84
CA GLY A 92 21.74 24.68 -15.01
C GLY A 92 20.34 24.90 -15.57
N ASN A 93 19.75 23.92 -16.25
CA ASN A 93 18.40 24.03 -16.82
C ASN A 93 17.30 23.85 -15.76
N GLY A 94 17.66 23.33 -14.58
CA GLY A 94 16.74 22.97 -13.52
C GLY A 94 16.17 21.57 -13.70
N TYR A 95 16.22 20.78 -12.62
CA TYR A 95 15.65 19.44 -12.58
C TYR A 95 15.18 19.08 -11.18
N TYR A 96 14.32 18.08 -11.13
CA TYR A 96 13.89 17.36 -9.94
C TYR A 96 14.29 15.91 -10.14
N LEU A 97 14.96 15.31 -9.16
CA LEU A 97 15.31 13.89 -9.20
C LEU A 97 15.34 13.35 -7.77
N VAL A 98 14.36 12.51 -7.44
CA VAL A 98 14.20 11.95 -6.10
C VAL A 98 13.77 10.49 -6.17
N PRO A 99 13.97 9.73 -5.08
CA PRO A 99 13.34 8.44 -4.95
C PRO A 99 11.82 8.57 -4.99
N ARG A 100 11.18 7.66 -5.72
CA ARG A 100 9.71 7.59 -5.80
C ARG A 100 9.11 7.43 -4.41
N ASN A 101 7.99 8.11 -4.16
CA ASN A 101 7.19 7.85 -2.97
C ASN A 101 6.54 6.46 -3.02
N ARG A 102 7.00 5.55 -2.16
CA ARG A 102 6.54 4.14 -2.10
C ARG A 102 5.16 3.97 -1.46
N ASP A 103 4.62 5.01 -0.83
CA ASP A 103 3.27 4.99 -0.25
C ASP A 103 2.17 5.10 -1.31
N LEU A 104 2.53 5.49 -2.54
CA LEU A 104 1.60 5.59 -3.67
C LEU A 104 1.66 4.31 -4.53
N PRO A 105 0.60 3.98 -5.29
CA PRO A 105 0.60 2.85 -6.22
C PRO A 105 1.42 3.13 -7.49
N TYR A 106 1.99 2.09 -8.09
CA TYR A 106 2.71 2.15 -9.37
C TYR A 106 1.78 2.59 -10.50
N GLN A 107 0.54 2.10 -10.52
CA GLN A 107 -0.42 2.51 -11.55
C GLN A 107 -0.69 4.02 -11.49
N GLY A 108 -0.98 4.55 -10.29
CA GLY A 108 -1.18 5.99 -10.12
C GLY A 108 0.06 6.83 -10.44
N TRP A 109 1.26 6.25 -10.33
CA TRP A 109 2.49 6.89 -10.77
C TRP A 109 2.56 7.01 -12.30
N LYS A 110 2.24 5.94 -13.03
CA LYS A 110 2.12 5.94 -14.49
C LYS A 110 1.04 6.93 -14.95
N ASP A 111 -0.15 6.85 -14.37
CA ASP A 111 -1.29 7.69 -14.73
C ASP A 111 -0.99 9.19 -14.54
N HIS A 112 -0.22 9.54 -13.50
CA HIS A 112 0.22 10.91 -13.26
C HIS A 112 1.15 11.44 -14.36
N HIS A 113 2.00 10.59 -14.93
CA HIS A 113 2.95 10.97 -15.98
C HIS A 113 2.30 11.05 -17.37
N SER A 114 1.19 10.33 -17.58
CA SER A 114 0.42 10.32 -18.82
C SER A 114 -0.82 11.21 -18.80
N LYS A 115 -0.98 12.09 -17.80
CA LYS A 115 -2.15 12.99 -17.69
C LYS A 115 -2.16 14.04 -18.80
N GLU A 116 -3.34 14.40 -19.30
CA GLU A 116 -3.53 15.39 -20.37
C GLU A 116 -3.26 16.83 -19.91
N PHE A 117 -3.69 17.17 -18.68
CA PHE A 117 -3.88 18.57 -18.22
C PHE A 117 -2.68 19.52 -18.41
N SER A 118 -1.45 19.01 -18.41
CA SER A 118 -0.23 19.82 -18.55
C SER A 118 0.54 19.55 -19.84
N LYS A 119 0.06 18.69 -20.74
CA LYS A 119 0.73 18.35 -21.99
C LYS A 119 0.63 19.48 -23.00
N VAL A 120 1.71 19.68 -23.77
CA VAL A 120 1.73 20.65 -24.88
C VAL A 120 0.94 20.12 -26.09
N SER A 121 1.01 18.81 -26.35
CA SER A 121 0.23 18.17 -27.43
C SER A 121 -1.12 17.69 -26.91
N SER A 122 -2.17 17.96 -27.69
CA SER A 122 -3.53 17.45 -27.45
C SER A 122 -3.73 16.00 -27.90
N GLU A 123 -2.74 15.41 -28.59
CA GLU A 123 -2.84 14.03 -29.08
C GLU A 123 -2.31 13.02 -28.05
N PRO A 124 -3.09 11.97 -27.70
CA PRO A 124 -2.66 10.96 -26.74
C PRO A 124 -1.38 10.19 -27.12
N LYS A 125 -1.04 10.13 -28.41
CA LYS A 125 0.17 9.48 -28.91
C LYS A 125 1.45 10.17 -28.44
N ASP A 126 1.39 11.47 -28.21
CA ASP A 126 2.53 12.29 -27.82
C ASP A 126 2.67 12.39 -26.29
N TRP A 127 1.75 11.79 -25.53
CA TRP A 127 1.76 11.87 -24.06
C TRP A 127 2.83 10.97 -23.42
N ILE A 128 3.42 10.06 -24.20
CA ILE A 128 4.50 9.17 -23.79
C ILE A 128 5.51 9.17 -24.94
N LEU A 129 6.70 9.70 -24.69
CA LEU A 129 7.78 9.73 -25.69
C LEU A 129 8.48 8.38 -25.78
N PHE A 130 8.61 7.70 -24.64
CA PHE A 130 9.25 6.40 -24.55
C PHE A 130 8.70 5.62 -23.36
N GLU A 131 8.33 4.36 -23.56
CA GLU A 131 7.97 3.43 -22.49
C GLU A 131 8.53 2.04 -22.83
N GLU A 132 9.28 1.46 -21.90
CA GLU A 132 9.78 0.09 -22.05
C GLU A 132 9.86 -0.65 -20.71
N GLY A 133 9.77 -1.98 -20.78
CA GLY A 133 9.77 -2.87 -19.63
C GLY A 133 8.37 -3.15 -19.07
N GLN A 134 8.32 -3.70 -17.85
CA GLN A 134 7.06 -4.10 -17.22
C GLN A 134 6.87 -3.39 -15.88
N LEU A 135 5.83 -2.56 -15.81
CA LEU A 135 5.44 -1.90 -14.57
C LEU A 135 5.12 -2.97 -13.51
N PRO A 136 5.77 -2.93 -12.32
CA PRO A 136 5.46 -3.87 -11.26
C PRO A 136 3.99 -3.77 -10.85
N LYS A 137 3.36 -4.94 -10.63
CA LYS A 137 2.02 -4.99 -10.05
C LYS A 137 2.06 -4.38 -8.64
N ASP A 138 1.00 -3.66 -8.28
CA ASP A 138 0.77 -3.14 -6.94
C ASP A 138 0.55 -4.27 -5.92
N GLN A 139 1.62 -4.98 -5.56
CA GLN A 139 1.59 -6.03 -4.55
C GLN A 139 1.80 -5.41 -3.16
N GLY A 140 0.71 -4.89 -2.59
CA GLY A 140 0.62 -4.63 -1.15
C GLY A 140 1.33 -3.39 -0.58
N GLN A 141 1.92 -2.52 -1.41
CA GLN A 141 2.37 -1.17 -1.02
C GLN A 141 1.71 -0.15 -1.96
N GLY A 142 0.98 0.81 -1.40
CA GLY A 142 0.14 1.78 -2.13
C GLY A 142 -1.35 1.43 -2.19
N VAL A 143 -1.70 0.15 -2.30
CA VAL A 143 -3.04 -0.35 -1.98
C VAL A 143 -3.00 -0.79 -0.53
N LYS A 144 -3.71 -0.11 0.38
CA LYS A 144 -3.95 -0.64 1.75
C LYS A 144 -4.26 -2.11 1.56
N ARG A 145 -3.41 -3.02 2.07
CA ARG A 145 -3.73 -4.46 2.06
C ARG A 145 -5.18 -4.54 2.49
N LYS A 146 -6.08 -4.91 1.58
CA LYS A 146 -7.36 -5.49 1.96
C LYS A 146 -6.95 -6.81 2.59
N GLY A 147 -6.44 -6.77 3.83
CA GLY A 147 -6.24 -7.96 4.63
C GLY A 147 -7.53 -8.74 4.56
N PRO A 148 -7.48 -10.09 4.56
CA PRO A 148 -8.61 -10.95 4.24
C PRO A 148 -9.89 -10.34 4.81
N VAL A 149 -10.77 -9.88 3.91
CA VAL A 149 -11.92 -9.05 4.24
C VAL A 149 -12.95 -9.95 4.91
N LEU A 150 -12.71 -10.20 6.20
CA LEU A 150 -13.65 -10.81 7.13
C LEU A 150 -14.35 -9.73 7.97
N ARG A 151 -14.33 -8.46 7.52
CA ARG A 151 -15.08 -7.38 8.17
C ARG A 151 -16.26 -7.01 7.28
N SER A 152 -17.47 -7.32 7.77
CA SER A 152 -18.73 -6.80 7.23
C SER A 152 -18.72 -5.27 7.26
N GLU A 153 -19.60 -4.63 6.49
CA GLU A 153 -19.69 -3.16 6.45
C GLU A 153 -20.15 -2.55 7.79
N SER A 154 -21.04 -3.23 8.50
CA SER A 154 -21.49 -2.86 9.85
C SER A 154 -20.32 -2.85 10.84
N GLN A 155 -19.45 -3.87 10.78
CA GLN A 155 -18.29 -4.00 11.66
C GLN A 155 -17.22 -2.93 11.45
N LYS A 156 -17.19 -2.26 10.28
CA LYS A 156 -16.23 -1.17 10.01
C LYS A 156 -16.67 0.17 10.61
N LYS A 157 -17.97 0.37 10.84
CA LYS A 157 -18.54 1.64 11.33
C LYS A 157 -18.60 1.72 12.87
N MET A 158 -18.53 0.58 13.56
CA MET A 158 -18.61 0.48 15.01
C MET A 158 -17.24 0.36 15.67
N LYS A 159 -17.12 0.87 16.91
CA LYS A 159 -15.93 0.62 17.74
C LYS A 159 -15.91 -0.85 18.18
N THR A 160 -14.72 -1.39 18.41
CA THR A 160 -14.56 -2.80 18.80
C THR A 160 -15.33 -3.14 20.07
N ASP A 161 -15.35 -2.24 21.05
CA ASP A 161 -16.04 -2.45 22.34
C ASP A 161 -17.56 -2.57 22.16
N ASP A 162 -18.15 -1.71 21.34
CA ASP A 162 -19.59 -1.75 21.03
C ASP A 162 -19.97 -3.07 20.35
N VAL A 163 -19.11 -3.57 19.44
CA VAL A 163 -19.29 -4.87 18.78
C VAL A 163 -19.21 -6.03 19.78
N ILE A 164 -18.31 -5.96 20.77
CA ILE A 164 -18.18 -7.00 21.81
C ILE A 164 -19.42 -7.03 22.71
N ILE A 165 -19.95 -5.86 23.08
CA ILE A 165 -21.18 -5.74 23.87
C ILE A 165 -22.38 -6.32 23.10
N ASP A 166 -22.50 -5.99 21.81
CA ASP A 166 -23.61 -6.49 20.98
C ASP A 166 -23.52 -7.99 20.69
N MET A 167 -22.32 -8.51 20.38
CA MET A 167 -22.10 -9.96 20.25
C MET A 167 -22.48 -10.70 21.53
N ARG A 168 -22.18 -10.15 22.71
CA ARG A 168 -22.58 -10.76 23.98
C ARG A 168 -24.10 -10.83 24.13
N ARG A 169 -24.81 -9.76 23.78
CA ARG A 169 -26.28 -9.72 23.78
C ARG A 169 -26.86 -10.81 22.87
N LEU A 170 -26.40 -10.90 21.62
CA LEU A 170 -26.86 -11.91 20.66
C LEU A 170 -26.58 -13.34 21.12
N ILE A 171 -25.43 -13.58 21.77
CA ILE A 171 -25.09 -14.89 22.33
C ILE A 171 -25.95 -15.23 23.56
N GLU A 172 -26.26 -14.26 24.43
CA GLU A 172 -27.19 -14.43 25.56
C GLU A 172 -28.62 -14.73 25.09
N GLU A 173 -29.07 -14.12 24.00
CA GLU A 173 -30.35 -14.38 23.31
C GLU A 173 -30.39 -15.71 22.53
N GLY A 174 -29.26 -16.43 22.43
CA GLY A 174 -29.19 -17.71 21.73
C GLY A 174 -29.06 -17.61 20.21
N LYS A 175 -28.59 -16.48 19.67
CA LYS A 175 -28.39 -16.22 18.23
C LYS A 175 -26.90 -16.09 17.84
N PRO A 176 -26.05 -17.11 18.08
CA PRO A 176 -24.63 -17.02 17.78
C PRO A 176 -24.32 -16.97 16.28
N GLU A 177 -25.16 -17.54 15.41
CA GLU A 177 -24.97 -17.49 13.96
C GLU A 177 -25.19 -16.08 13.40
N GLU A 178 -26.19 -15.36 13.91
CA GLU A 178 -26.43 -13.96 13.56
C GLU A 178 -25.25 -13.08 13.98
N ALA A 179 -24.69 -13.31 15.18
CA ALA A 179 -23.50 -12.62 15.64
C ALA A 179 -22.27 -12.91 14.75
N PHE A 180 -22.12 -14.14 14.24
CA PHE A 180 -21.05 -14.49 13.31
C PHE A 180 -21.22 -13.80 11.96
N ASN A 181 -22.43 -13.77 11.41
CA ASN A 181 -22.72 -13.13 10.13
C ASN A 181 -22.53 -11.60 10.20
N LEU A 182 -22.93 -10.98 11.32
CA LEU A 182 -22.79 -9.54 11.53
C LEU A 182 -21.35 -9.14 11.82
N TYR A 183 -20.59 -9.93 12.58
CA TYR A 183 -19.26 -9.56 13.08
C TYR A 183 -18.18 -10.63 12.87
N PRO A 184 -17.98 -11.14 11.64
CA PRO A 184 -17.23 -12.39 11.40
C PRO A 184 -15.81 -12.35 11.98
N ARG A 185 -15.06 -11.25 11.79
CA ARG A 185 -13.71 -11.14 12.36
C ARG A 185 -13.70 -11.09 13.90
N ASN A 186 -14.62 -10.35 14.51
CA ASN A 186 -14.59 -10.18 15.98
C ASN A 186 -15.16 -11.42 16.66
N PHE A 187 -16.09 -12.11 16.03
CA PHE A 187 -16.59 -13.40 16.49
C PHE A 187 -15.48 -14.46 16.47
N MET A 188 -14.62 -14.50 15.43
CA MET A 188 -13.47 -15.42 15.42
C MET A 188 -12.46 -15.15 16.55
N ILE A 189 -12.31 -13.90 16.97
CA ILE A 189 -11.34 -13.50 18.01
C ILE A 189 -11.93 -13.66 19.42
N TYR A 190 -13.19 -13.26 19.61
CA TYR A 190 -13.81 -13.12 20.93
C TYR A 190 -15.04 -14.02 21.14
N GLY A 191 -15.66 -14.53 20.08
CA GLY A 191 -16.95 -15.24 20.12
C GLY A 191 -16.93 -16.45 21.05
N GLU A 192 -15.90 -17.31 20.97
CA GLU A 192 -15.77 -18.48 21.86
C GLU A 192 -15.55 -18.09 23.33
N ARG A 193 -14.79 -17.01 23.59
CA ARG A 193 -14.60 -16.50 24.95
C ARG A 193 -15.91 -15.99 25.54
N ILE A 194 -16.71 -15.29 24.75
CA ILE A 194 -18.01 -14.76 25.16
C ILE A 194 -19.01 -15.90 25.36
N LYS A 195 -19.08 -16.88 24.45
CA LYS A 195 -19.92 -18.08 24.60
C LYS A 195 -19.62 -18.82 25.90
N ASN A 196 -18.34 -19.06 26.19
CA ASN A 196 -17.92 -19.73 27.43
C ASN A 196 -18.34 -18.93 28.67
N MET A 197 -18.15 -17.61 28.65
CA MET A 197 -18.55 -16.74 29.76
C MET A 197 -20.08 -16.77 29.99
N VAL A 198 -20.88 -16.76 28.93
CA VAL A 198 -22.35 -16.85 29.03
C VAL A 198 -22.78 -18.24 29.50
N HIS A 199 -22.15 -19.30 28.98
CA HIS A 199 -22.44 -20.68 29.38
C HIS A 199 -22.17 -20.92 30.87
N GLN A 200 -21.04 -20.43 31.40
CA GLN A 200 -20.71 -20.52 32.83
C GLN A 200 -21.72 -19.80 33.74
N LYS A 201 -22.34 -18.72 33.25
CA LYS A 201 -23.32 -17.93 34.02
C LYS A 201 -24.74 -18.47 33.94
N LYS A 202 -25.06 -19.37 33.00
CA LYS A 202 -26.39 -19.97 32.93
C LYS A 202 -26.63 -20.76 34.21
N LYS A 203 -27.56 -20.28 35.03
CA LYS A 203 -28.05 -20.92 36.27
C LYS A 203 -28.44 -22.39 36.08
N ALA A 204 -28.71 -22.83 34.85
CA ALA A 204 -28.93 -24.23 34.50
C ALA A 204 -27.74 -25.16 34.81
N PHE A 205 -26.51 -24.65 34.89
CA PHE A 205 -25.35 -25.44 35.34
C PHE A 205 -25.36 -25.70 36.86
N PHE A 206 -26.08 -24.86 37.61
CA PHE A 206 -26.32 -25.03 39.06
C PHE A 206 -27.70 -25.66 39.36
N GLY A 207 -28.46 -26.02 38.31
CA GLY A 207 -29.79 -26.62 38.42
C GLY A 207 -29.71 -28.15 38.50
N LYS A 208 -29.76 -28.66 39.74
CA LYS A 208 -29.48 -30.03 40.21
C LYS A 208 -27.99 -30.32 40.39
N HIS A 209 -27.50 -30.05 41.60
CA HIS A 209 -26.59 -30.99 42.23
C HIS A 209 -27.26 -32.38 42.14
N THR A 210 -26.78 -33.21 41.22
CA THR A 210 -26.84 -34.65 41.43
C THR A 210 -25.64 -34.90 42.33
N ASP A 211 -25.90 -34.96 43.63
CA ASP A 211 -24.86 -35.07 44.66
C ASP A 211 -23.81 -36.12 44.24
N PRO A 212 -22.53 -35.76 44.07
CA PRO A 212 -21.52 -36.74 43.69
C PRO A 212 -21.14 -37.52 44.94
N HIS A 213 -22.02 -38.39 45.41
CA HIS A 213 -21.73 -39.32 46.48
C HIS A 213 -21.00 -40.53 45.89
N LEU A 214 -19.72 -40.68 46.27
CA LEU A 214 -18.95 -41.88 45.99
C LEU A 214 -19.11 -42.85 47.17
N TYR A 215 -19.73 -44.00 46.94
CA TYR A 215 -19.83 -45.06 47.94
C TYR A 215 -18.75 -46.13 47.67
N LEU A 216 -17.77 -46.23 48.57
CA LEU A 216 -16.74 -47.27 48.54
C LEU A 216 -17.11 -48.42 49.50
N TYR A 217 -17.51 -49.56 48.96
CA TYR A 217 -17.90 -50.75 49.74
C TYR A 217 -16.80 -51.83 49.72
N GLY A 218 -16.56 -52.47 50.88
CA GLY A 218 -15.61 -53.57 51.04
C GLY A 218 -15.31 -53.90 52.49
N TYR A 219 -14.70 -55.07 52.76
CA TYR A 219 -14.35 -55.51 54.12
C TYR A 219 -13.32 -54.58 54.81
N PRO A 220 -13.23 -54.57 56.14
CA PRO A 220 -12.19 -53.81 56.85
C PRO A 220 -10.79 -54.24 56.37
N GLY A 221 -9.91 -53.28 56.07
CA GLY A 221 -8.53 -53.54 55.63
C GLY A 221 -8.25 -53.44 54.12
N THR A 222 -9.25 -53.22 53.27
CA THR A 222 -9.07 -53.14 51.80
C THR A 222 -8.63 -51.78 51.25
N GLY A 223 -8.13 -50.86 52.09
CA GLY A 223 -7.61 -49.56 51.64
C GLY A 223 -8.64 -48.53 51.16
N LYS A 224 -9.94 -48.74 51.42
CA LYS A 224 -11.02 -47.81 50.99
C LYS A 224 -10.98 -46.39 51.59
N THR A 225 -10.00 -46.09 52.44
CA THR A 225 -9.87 -44.80 53.16
C THR A 225 -8.46 -44.21 53.05
N THR A 226 -7.55 -44.84 52.32
CA THR A 226 -6.13 -44.45 52.22
C THR A 226 -5.79 -44.20 50.77
#